data_AF-A0A2V6XPW0-F1
#
_entry.id   AF-A0A2V6XPW0-F1
#
_cell.length_a   1.000
_cell.length_b   1.000
_cell.length_c   1.000
_cell.angle_alpha   90.00
_cell.angle_beta   90.00
_cell.angle_gamma   90.00
#
_symmetry.space_group_name_H-M   'P 1'
#
loop_
_entity.id
_entity.type
_entity.pdbx_description
1 polymer ?
#
loop_
_entity_poly.entity_id
_entity_poly.type
_entity_poly.pdbx_seq_one_letter_code
_entity_poly.pdbx_strand_id
1 'polypeptide(L)' 'MGRPVPGHVVDVLDDAGRPVPDGEVGEVAVRRPDPVMFLRYWNDERATRDKFVGDWALTGDL' A
#
# COMPACT_ATOMS: atom_id res chain seq x y z
N MET A 1 14.50 -2.31 -7.55
CA MET A 1 13.93 -2.73 -6.25
C MET A 1 14.27 -4.20 -5.98
N GLY A 2 14.24 -4.62 -4.70
CA GLY A 2 14.50 -6.00 -4.24
C GLY A 2 13.22 -6.74 -3.84
N ARG A 3 13.30 -7.65 -2.86
CA ARG A 3 12.12 -8.37 -2.31
C ARG A 3 11.58 -7.67 -1.05
N PRO A 4 10.31 -7.88 -0.69
CA PRO A 4 9.75 -7.41 0.57
C PRO A 4 10.54 -7.90 1.78
N VAL A 5 10.60 -7.07 2.82
CA VAL A 5 11.19 -7.46 4.11
C VAL A 5 10.34 -8.59 4.72
N PRO A 6 10.95 -9.65 5.29
CA PRO A 6 10.19 -10.73 5.92
C PRO A 6 9.20 -10.22 6.98
N GLY A 7 7.96 -10.74 6.93
CA GLY A 7 6.88 -10.34 7.83
C GLY A 7 5.97 -9.24 7.30
N HIS A 8 6.36 -8.57 6.21
CA HIS A 8 5.54 -7.55 5.53
C HIS A 8 4.88 -8.14 4.29
N VAL A 9 3.60 -7.84 4.09
CA VAL A 9 2.87 -8.23 2.89
C VAL A 9 2.83 -7.03 1.96
N VAL A 10 3.57 -7.12 0.85
CA VAL A 10 3.68 -6.07 -0.19
C VAL A 10 3.19 -6.63 -1.50
N ASP A 11 2.42 -5.85 -2.23
CA ASP A 11 1.89 -6.19 -3.55
C ASP A 11 1.86 -4.95 -4.46
N VAL A 12 1.61 -5.15 -5.75
CA VAL A 12 1.43 -4.09 -6.74
C VAL A 12 -0.04 -4.05 -7.14
N LEU A 13 -0.70 -2.90 -6.98
CA LEU A 13 -2.14 -2.77 -7.17
C LEU A 13 -2.50 -1.95 -8.42
N ASP A 14 -3.61 -2.31 -9.06
CA ASP A 14 -4.28 -1.49 -10.06
C ASP A 14 -5.03 -0.29 -9.43
N ASP A 15 -5.57 0.58 -10.27
CA ASP A 15 -6.38 1.75 -9.85
C ASP A 15 -7.64 1.37 -9.06
N ALA A 16 -8.06 0.10 -9.11
CA ALA A 16 -9.21 -0.42 -8.40
C ALA A 16 -8.82 -1.14 -7.10
N GLY A 17 -7.54 -1.11 -6.72
CA GLY A 17 -7.00 -1.71 -5.49
C GLY A 17 -6.87 -3.23 -5.53
N ARG A 18 -6.71 -3.83 -6.73
CA ARG A 18 -6.53 -5.26 -6.92
C ARG A 18 -5.08 -5.57 -7.30
N PRO A 19 -4.47 -6.64 -6.74
CA PRO A 19 -3.17 -7.11 -7.18
C PRO A 19 -3.10 -7.34 -8.69
N VAL A 20 -2.03 -6.87 -9.32
CA VAL A 20 -1.77 -7.09 -10.75
C VAL A 20 -0.85 -8.30 -10.97
N PRO A 21 -0.89 -8.94 -12.15
CA PRO A 21 0.05 -9.99 -12.53
C PRO A 21 1.50 -9.51 -12.62
N ASP A 22 2.44 -10.46 -12.55
CA ASP A 22 3.87 -10.18 -12.74
C ASP A 22 4.13 -9.49 -14.09
N GLY A 23 4.86 -8.38 -14.04
CA GLY A 23 5.26 -7.60 -15.21
C GLY A 23 4.28 -6.50 -15.63
N GLU A 24 3.14 -6.36 -14.95
CA GLU A 24 2.23 -5.23 -15.11
C GLU A 24 2.59 -4.09 -14.15
N VAL A 25 2.33 -2.86 -14.60
CA VAL A 25 2.58 -1.63 -13.81
C VAL A 25 1.40 -1.36 -12.90
N GLY A 26 1.67 -0.97 -11.66
CA GLY A 26 0.69 -0.54 -10.69
C GLY A 26 1.39 0.13 -9.51
N GLU A 27 0.63 0.49 -8.48
CA GLU A 27 1.17 1.15 -7.29
C GLU A 27 1.61 0.13 -6.22
N VAL A 28 2.79 0.34 -5.63
CA VAL A 28 3.25 -0.49 -4.52
C VAL A 28 2.40 -0.22 -3.28
N ALA A 29 1.93 -1.29 -2.63
CA ALA A 29 1.09 -1.19 -1.44
C ALA A 29 1.47 -2.20 -0.36
N VAL A 30 1.20 -1.85 0.90
CA VAL A 30 1.48 -2.69 2.08
C VAL A 30 0.17 -3.07 2.77
N ARG A 31 -0.05 -4.35 3.07
CA ARG A 31 -1.28 -4.81 3.71
C ARG A 31 -1.26 -4.56 5.22
N ARG A 32 -2.35 -4.02 5.77
CA ARG A 32 -2.57 -3.91 7.22
C ARG A 32 -3.13 -5.22 7.80
N PRO A 33 -2.98 -5.47 9.12
CA PRO A 33 -2.11 -4.75 10.05
C PRO A 33 -0.64 -5.06 9.79
N ASP A 34 0.23 -4.06 9.92
CA ASP A 34 1.68 -4.21 9.79
C ASP A 34 2.37 -3.41 10.90
N PRO A 35 3.39 -3.98 11.58
CA PRO A 35 3.97 -3.40 12.79
C PRO A 35 4.67 -2.05 12.59
N VAL A 36 5.09 -1.72 11.36
CA VAL A 36 5.76 -0.45 11.05
C VAL A 36 4.90 0.46 10.16
N MET A 37 3.61 0.13 10.03
CA MET A 37 2.69 0.91 9.22
C MET A 37 2.48 2.31 9.79
N PHE A 38 2.44 3.27 8.88
CA PHE A 38 1.95 4.61 9.13
C PHE A 38 0.57 4.62 9.81
N LEU A 39 0.42 5.44 10.85
CA LEU A 39 -0.82 5.52 11.62
C LEU A 39 -1.88 6.40 10.94
N ARG A 40 -1.51 7.64 10.62
CA ARG A 40 -2.38 8.68 10.02
C ARG A 40 -1.60 9.97 9.77
N TYR A 41 -2.12 10.80 8.87
CA TYR A 41 -1.62 12.16 8.68
C TYR A 41 -2.13 13.00 9.85
N TRP A 42 -1.24 13.82 10.41
CA TRP A 42 -1.58 14.67 11.54
C TRP A 42 -2.60 15.73 11.11
N ASN A 43 -3.73 15.80 11.82
CA ASN A 43 -4.86 16.71 11.55
C ASN A 43 -5.45 16.63 10.12
N ASP A 44 -5.25 15.52 9.42
CA ASP A 44 -5.82 15.31 8.08
C ASP A 44 -6.41 13.91 7.93
N GLU A 45 -7.67 13.77 8.37
CA GLU A 45 -8.41 12.51 8.28
C GLU A 45 -8.73 12.14 6.84
N ARG A 46 -8.89 13.13 5.95
CA ARG A 46 -9.20 12.88 4.54
C ARG A 46 -8.00 12.27 3.84
N ALA A 47 -6.84 12.92 3.94
CA ALA A 47 -5.61 12.36 3.37
C ALA A 47 -5.27 11.01 3.98
N THR A 48 -5.58 10.81 5.28
CA THR A 48 -5.40 9.51 5.93
C THR A 48 -6.27 8.46 5.27
N ARG A 49 -7.57 8.73 5.06
CA ARG A 49 -8.48 7.81 4.36
C ARG A 49 -8.04 7.53 2.94
N ASP A 50 -7.63 8.57 2.21
CA ASP A 50 -7.25 8.47 0.80
C ASP A 50 -5.93 7.68 0.62
N LYS A 51 -5.14 7.50 1.69
CA LYS A 51 -3.93 6.66 1.70
C LYS A 51 -4.22 5.15 1.69
N PHE A 52 -5.47 4.74 1.91
CA PHE A 52 -5.85 3.34 1.99
C PHE A 52 -6.91 2.95 0.97
N VAL A 53 -6.73 1.78 0.36
CA VAL A 53 -7.74 1.09 -0.44
C VAL A 53 -8.01 -0.27 0.20
N GLY A 54 -9.19 -0.42 0.82
CA GLY A 54 -9.50 -1.61 1.61
C GLY A 54 -8.51 -1.78 2.78
N ASP A 55 -7.75 -2.88 2.75
CA ASP A 55 -6.72 -3.19 3.74
C ASP A 55 -5.30 -2.84 3.28
N TRP A 56 -5.16 -2.15 2.15
CA TRP A 56 -3.86 -1.78 1.58
C TRP A 56 -3.54 -0.32 1.86
N ALA A 57 -2.34 -0.05 2.37
CA ALA A 57 -1.74 1.27 2.44
C ALA A 57 -0.94 1.52 1.16
N LEU A 58 -1.35 2.51 0.37
CA LEU A 58 -0.71 2.91 -0.88
C LEU A 58 0.60 3.66 -0.59
N THR A 59 1.74 3.36 -1.23
CA THR A 59 3.00 4.07 -0.93
C THR A 59 3.15 5.38 -1.68
N GLY A 60 2.55 5.50 -2.87
CA GLY A 60 2.75 6.57 -3.84
C GLY A 60 3.81 6.25 -4.90
N ASP A 61 4.37 5.04 -4.89
CA ASP A 61 5.43 4.60 -5.82
C ASP A 61 4.87 3.70 -6.93
N LEU A 62 5.31 3.92 -8.17
CA LEU A 62 5.02 3.12 -9.37
C LEU A 62 6.26 2.31 -9.82
#